data_AF-A0A7S4RBE7-F1
#
_entry.id   AF-A0A7S4RBE7-F1
#
_cell.length_a   1.000
_cell.length_b   1.000
_cell.length_c   1.000
_cell.angle_alpha   90.00
_cell.angle_beta   90.00
_cell.angle_gamma   90.00
#
_symmetry.space_group_name_H-M   'P 1'
#
loop_
_entity.id
_entity.type
_entity.pdbx_description
1 polymer ?
#
loop_
_entity_poly.entity_id
_entity_poly.type
_entity_poly.pdbx_seq_one_letter_code
_entity_poly.pdbx_strand_id
1 'polypeptide(L)'
;VAAIACLAHGLKKHNELVRCAVAHAGNDHRLGAQEAPPAIISLYPGTGFEAHVDGIIAGGELLGYKAEKKLQSTGCKASMAVEANVEDRNRTAPFPFCGNRFEFRAVGSSQNCSFPVMICNTVMAAGMAHLAGLIEGGKSLRDAVAGVYKETDALRQLMGRLPASLAHEAGYLCDTVKPKMDEVSAHVDRAEGLMQRELYPYHTYEALIYSHHH
;
A
#
# COMPACT_ATOMS: atom_id res chain seq x y z
N VAL A 1 12.03 9.24 4.18
CA VAL A 1 12.50 8.49 2.99
C VAL A 1 12.78 7.03 3.33
N ALA A 2 13.87 6.67 4.03
CA ALA A 2 14.17 5.27 4.36
C ALA A 2 13.01 4.50 5.04
N ALA A 3 12.33 5.13 6.01
CA ALA A 3 11.14 4.58 6.65
C ALA A 3 10.00 4.29 5.66
N ILE A 4 9.81 5.14 4.65
CA ILE A 4 8.77 4.96 3.63
C ILE A 4 9.14 3.81 2.68
N ALA A 5 10.42 3.65 2.35
CA ALA A 5 10.91 2.48 1.61
C ALA A 5 10.63 1.18 2.39
N CYS A 6 10.88 1.16 3.70
CA CYS A 6 10.57 0.01 4.56
C CYS A 6 9.07 -0.29 4.58
N LEU A 7 8.24 0.73 4.77
CA LEU A 7 6.78 0.58 4.76
C LEU A 7 6.28 0.05 3.41
N ALA A 8 6.79 0.61 2.30
CA ALA A 8 6.41 0.18 0.96
C ALA A 8 6.82 -1.28 0.67
N HIS A 9 8.03 -1.67 1.05
CA HIS A 9 8.49 -3.07 0.95
C HIS A 9 7.63 -4.00 1.79
N GLY A 10 7.38 -3.64 3.05
CA GLY A 10 6.55 -4.43 3.95
C GLY A 10 5.13 -4.62 3.40
N LEU A 11 4.48 -3.52 2.98
CA LEU A 11 3.12 -3.55 2.43
C LEU A 11 3.04 -4.36 1.13
N LYS A 12 4.08 -4.31 0.30
CA LYS A 12 4.20 -5.14 -0.91
C LYS A 12 4.26 -6.63 -0.55
N LYS A 13 5.09 -6.99 0.43
CA LYS A 13 5.33 -8.39 0.81
C LYS A 13 4.19 -9.02 1.62
N HIS A 14 3.50 -8.22 2.41
CA HIS A 14 2.48 -8.67 3.36
C HIS A 14 1.10 -8.05 3.09
N ASN A 15 0.81 -7.76 1.83
CA ASN A 15 -0.41 -7.06 1.43
C ASN A 15 -1.68 -7.78 1.91
N GLU A 16 -1.73 -9.09 1.71
CA GLU A 16 -2.83 -9.97 2.11
C GLU A 16 -3.03 -9.94 3.63
N LEU A 17 -1.96 -10.01 4.41
CA LEU A 17 -2.03 -9.94 5.88
C LEU A 17 -2.63 -8.61 6.34
N VAL A 18 -2.25 -7.50 5.72
CA VAL A 18 -2.79 -6.17 6.02
C VAL A 18 -4.25 -6.07 5.62
N ARG A 19 -4.65 -6.71 4.52
CA ARG A 19 -6.06 -6.79 4.09
C ARG A 19 -6.90 -7.64 5.04
N CYS A 20 -6.38 -8.79 5.47
CA CYS A 20 -7.01 -9.66 6.45
C CYS A 20 -7.19 -8.97 7.80
N ALA A 21 -6.26 -8.08 8.19
CA ALA A 21 -6.33 -7.35 9.46
C ALA A 21 -7.62 -6.51 9.62
N VAL A 22 -8.24 -6.15 8.50
CA VAL A 22 -9.47 -5.34 8.45
C VAL A 22 -10.65 -6.11 7.85
N ALA A 23 -10.50 -7.41 7.58
CA ALA A 23 -11.54 -8.23 6.97
C ALA A 23 -12.62 -8.60 8.00
N HIS A 24 -13.85 -8.20 7.71
CA HIS A 24 -15.07 -8.71 8.32
C HIS A 24 -16.27 -8.23 7.50
N ALA A 25 -17.37 -8.99 7.53
CA ALA A 25 -18.54 -8.76 6.68
C ALA A 25 -19.00 -7.30 6.61
N GLY A 26 -19.12 -6.62 7.75
CA GLY A 26 -19.56 -5.22 7.80
C GLY A 26 -18.57 -4.23 7.17
N ASN A 27 -17.26 -4.44 7.31
CA ASN A 27 -16.26 -3.56 6.72
C ASN A 27 -15.99 -3.92 5.27
N ASP A 28 -16.05 -5.20 4.90
CA ASP A 28 -15.89 -5.61 3.51
C ASP A 28 -17.02 -5.06 2.62
N HIS A 29 -18.25 -4.98 3.14
CA HIS A 29 -19.36 -4.28 2.47
C HIS A 29 -19.12 -2.76 2.35
N ARG A 30 -18.35 -2.17 3.27
CA ARG A 30 -18.02 -0.73 3.28
C ARG A 30 -16.90 -0.39 2.28
N LEU A 31 -15.87 -1.22 2.17
CA LEU A 31 -14.70 -0.95 1.35
C LEU A 31 -15.09 -0.78 -0.13
N GLY A 32 -14.57 0.28 -0.76
CA GLY A 32 -14.87 0.63 -2.15
C GLY A 32 -16.19 1.38 -2.39
N ALA A 33 -16.97 1.68 -1.34
CA ALA A 33 -18.20 2.46 -1.42
C ALA A 33 -18.12 3.76 -0.60
N GLN A 34 -18.88 4.80 -0.99
CA GLN A 34 -19.15 6.00 -0.19
C GLN A 34 -17.92 6.60 0.54
N GLU A 35 -16.92 7.05 -0.23
CA GLU A 35 -15.64 7.60 0.26
C GLU A 35 -14.73 6.63 1.04
N ALA A 36 -15.12 5.37 1.25
CA ALA A 36 -14.25 4.36 1.84
C ALA A 36 -13.15 3.95 0.85
N PRO A 37 -11.95 3.58 1.35
CA PRO A 37 -10.89 3.09 0.49
C PRO A 37 -11.29 1.76 -0.18
N PRO A 38 -10.73 1.45 -1.36
CA PRO A 38 -10.99 0.17 -2.02
C PRO A 38 -10.41 -0.98 -1.19
N ALA A 39 -10.88 -2.20 -1.48
CA ALA A 39 -10.37 -3.41 -0.84
C ALA A 39 -8.91 -3.75 -1.22
N ILE A 40 -8.37 -3.10 -2.24
CA ILE A 40 -6.97 -3.23 -2.66
C ILE A 40 -6.10 -2.35 -1.77
N ILE A 41 -5.16 -2.95 -1.02
CA ILE A 41 -4.25 -2.21 -0.14
C ILE A 41 -3.13 -1.58 -0.95
N SER A 42 -3.09 -0.25 -0.99
CA SER A 42 -2.06 0.53 -1.68
C SER A 42 -1.52 1.66 -0.81
N LEU A 43 -0.25 2.00 -1.06
CA LEU A 43 0.46 3.11 -0.44
C LEU A 43 0.46 4.30 -1.39
N TYR A 44 0.01 5.45 -0.91
CA TYR A 44 0.00 6.69 -1.68
C TYR A 44 0.85 7.75 -0.99
N PRO A 45 2.12 7.91 -1.38
CA PRO A 45 3.01 8.91 -0.77
C PRO A 45 2.79 10.34 -1.32
N GLY A 46 2.00 10.50 -2.39
CA GLY A 46 1.73 11.78 -3.04
C GLY A 46 2.74 12.11 -4.15
N THR A 47 2.25 12.77 -5.21
CA THR A 47 3.01 13.05 -6.45
C THR A 47 4.37 13.71 -6.24
N GLY A 48 4.46 14.69 -5.34
CA GLY A 48 5.73 15.36 -5.05
C GLY A 48 6.76 14.43 -4.41
N PHE A 49 6.32 13.53 -3.53
CA PHE A 49 7.22 12.55 -2.92
C PHE A 49 7.59 11.44 -3.92
N GLU A 50 6.66 11.07 -4.81
CA GLU A 50 6.96 10.14 -5.92
C GLU A 50 8.09 10.65 -6.80
N ALA A 51 8.04 11.92 -7.21
CA ALA A 51 9.12 12.55 -7.98
C ALA A 51 10.46 12.54 -7.23
N HIS A 52 10.44 12.71 -5.90
CA HIS A 52 11.65 12.59 -5.07
C HIS A 52 12.19 11.15 -5.04
N VAL A 53 11.30 10.15 -4.98
CA VAL A 53 11.68 8.73 -5.07
C VAL A 53 12.31 8.40 -6.42
N ASP A 54 11.75 8.92 -7.53
CA ASP A 54 12.32 8.72 -8.87
C ASP A 54 13.72 9.34 -8.97
N GLY A 55 13.92 10.53 -8.38
CA GLY A 55 15.24 11.16 -8.26
C GLY A 55 16.24 10.29 -7.49
N ILE A 56 15.82 9.66 -6.37
CA ILE A 56 16.66 8.73 -5.61
C ILE A 56 17.02 7.50 -6.46
N ILE A 57 16.05 6.91 -7.17
CA ILE A 57 16.31 5.77 -8.06
C ILE A 57 17.32 6.15 -9.16
N ALA A 58 17.24 7.37 -9.67
CA ALA A 58 18.10 7.88 -10.75
C ALA A 58 19.54 8.23 -10.34
N GLY A 59 19.86 8.30 -9.04
CA GLY A 59 21.21 8.70 -8.59
C GLY A 59 21.23 9.80 -7.54
N GLY A 60 20.09 10.42 -7.24
CA GLY A 60 19.98 11.53 -6.30
C GLY A 60 20.21 11.18 -4.84
N GLU A 61 20.28 12.24 -4.02
CA GLU A 61 20.43 12.21 -2.57
C GLU A 61 19.15 11.75 -1.87
N LEU A 62 19.30 11.09 -0.71
CA LEU A 62 18.15 10.66 0.10
C LEU A 62 17.39 11.84 0.71
N LEU A 63 18.11 12.91 1.06
CA LEU A 63 17.58 14.09 1.74
C LEU A 63 17.27 15.18 0.72
N GLY A 64 16.38 16.10 1.08
CA GLY A 64 16.06 17.28 0.24
C GLY A 64 14.59 17.42 -0.13
N TYR A 65 13.75 16.41 0.12
CA TYR A 65 12.31 16.55 -0.06
C TYR A 65 11.75 17.65 0.84
N LYS A 66 11.03 18.61 0.24
CA LYS A 66 10.26 19.63 0.93
C LYS A 66 8.84 19.61 0.37
N ALA A 67 7.86 19.40 1.24
CA ALA A 67 6.47 19.50 0.88
C ALA A 67 6.15 20.92 0.38
N GLU A 68 5.51 21.03 -0.78
CA GLU A 68 5.02 22.32 -1.25
C GLU A 68 3.91 22.81 -0.33
N LYS A 69 4.01 24.08 0.08
CA LYS A 69 2.98 24.79 0.84
C LYS A 69 2.34 25.82 -0.07
N LYS A 70 1.01 25.88 -0.07
CA LYS A 70 0.27 26.90 -0.80
C LYS A 70 -0.71 27.58 0.14
N LEU A 71 -0.78 28.89 0.01
CA LEU A 71 -1.85 29.68 0.62
C LEU A 71 -3.17 29.29 -0.05
N GLN A 72 -4.03 28.61 0.69
CA GLN A 72 -5.38 28.28 0.27
C GLN A 72 -6.34 29.34 0.79
N SER A 73 -7.15 29.87 -0.13
CA SER A 73 -8.29 30.70 0.23
C SER A 73 -9.35 29.83 0.90
N THR A 74 -9.85 30.27 2.05
CA THR A 74 -10.95 29.60 2.75
C THR A 74 -12.32 29.86 2.11
N GLY A 75 -12.36 30.65 1.01
CA GLY A 75 -13.59 31.07 0.34
C GLY A 75 -14.34 32.19 1.09
N CYS A 76 -13.92 32.54 2.30
CA CYS A 76 -14.51 33.62 3.09
C CYS A 76 -13.64 34.89 3.00
N LYS A 77 -14.22 36.00 2.52
CA LYS A 77 -13.50 37.28 2.35
C LYS A 77 -12.96 37.88 3.66
N ALA A 78 -13.53 37.50 4.80
CA ALA A 78 -13.12 37.97 6.13
C ALA A 78 -12.00 37.11 6.77
N SER A 79 -11.68 35.96 6.17
CA SER A 79 -10.66 35.04 6.68
C SER A 79 -9.36 35.24 5.92
N MET A 80 -8.25 35.27 6.64
CA MET A 80 -6.94 35.17 6.01
C MET A 80 -6.80 33.82 5.31
N ALA A 81 -6.03 33.79 4.22
CA ALA A 81 -5.66 32.56 3.56
C ALA A 81 -4.82 31.70 4.52
N VAL A 82 -5.07 30.40 4.52
CA VAL A 82 -4.38 29.45 5.39
C VAL A 82 -3.27 28.78 4.58
N GLU A 83 -2.06 28.72 5.13
CA GLU A 83 -1.02 27.86 4.56
C GLU A 83 -1.43 26.40 4.73
N ALA A 84 -1.75 25.74 3.63
CA ALA A 84 -2.01 24.32 3.59
C ALA A 84 -0.90 23.62 2.82
N ASN A 85 -0.53 22.42 3.26
CA ASN A 85 0.31 21.55 2.46
C ASN A 85 -0.45 21.17 1.18
N VAL A 86 0.23 21.23 0.04
CA VAL A 86 -0.31 20.88 -1.30
C VAL A 86 -0.37 19.37 -1.51
N GLU A 87 0.10 18.59 -0.54
CA GLU A 87 0.12 17.13 -0.61
C GLU A 87 -1.27 16.59 -0.88
N ASP A 88 -1.37 15.82 -1.97
CA ASP A 88 -2.63 15.26 -2.44
C ASP A 88 -3.24 14.39 -1.35
N ARG A 89 -4.30 14.92 -0.72
CA ARG A 89 -5.15 14.20 0.21
C ARG A 89 -6.07 13.31 -0.60
N ASN A 90 -5.51 12.29 -1.23
CA ASN A 90 -6.32 11.26 -1.84
C ASN A 90 -7.18 10.62 -0.74
N ARG A 91 -8.49 10.89 -0.78
CA ARG A 91 -9.43 10.49 0.27
C ARG A 91 -9.71 8.98 0.24
N THR A 92 -9.46 8.34 -0.90
CA THR A 92 -9.79 6.92 -1.13
C THR A 92 -8.57 6.01 -1.08
N ALA A 93 -7.34 6.50 -0.90
CA ALA A 93 -6.20 5.61 -0.69
C ALA A 93 -6.29 4.89 0.67
N PRO A 94 -5.96 3.58 0.76
CA PRO A 94 -5.88 2.86 2.04
C PRO A 94 -4.78 3.39 2.96
N PHE A 95 -3.59 3.71 2.42
CA PHE A 95 -2.47 4.34 3.14
C PHE A 95 -2.02 5.65 2.46
N PRO A 96 -2.73 6.77 2.63
CA PRO A 96 -2.29 8.07 2.15
C PRO A 96 -1.27 8.69 3.09
N PHE A 97 -0.28 9.36 2.50
CA PHE A 97 0.59 10.28 3.20
C PHE A 97 -0.13 11.59 3.46
N CYS A 98 -0.24 11.97 4.74
CA CYS A 98 -0.94 13.17 5.20
C CYS A 98 0.06 14.24 5.68
N GLY A 99 1.25 14.28 5.06
CA GLY A 99 2.32 15.26 5.29
C GLY A 99 3.29 14.94 6.42
N ASN A 100 2.78 14.44 7.55
CA ASN A 100 3.64 14.03 8.67
C ASN A 100 3.41 12.58 9.13
N ARG A 101 2.43 11.89 8.55
CA ARG A 101 2.02 10.55 8.95
C ARG A 101 1.38 9.82 7.78
N PHE A 102 1.32 8.50 7.88
CA PHE A 102 0.40 7.68 7.10
C PHE A 102 -0.83 7.35 7.93
N GLU A 103 -1.98 7.28 7.27
CA GLU A 103 -3.24 6.89 7.90
C GLU A 103 -3.69 5.54 7.34
N PHE A 104 -4.01 4.56 8.18
CA PHE A 104 -4.61 3.32 7.68
C PHE A 104 -6.14 3.44 7.66
N ARG A 105 -6.71 3.72 6.49
CA ARG A 105 -8.13 4.10 6.34
C ARG A 105 -9.09 2.92 6.15
N ALA A 106 -8.55 1.72 5.96
CA ALA A 106 -9.36 0.53 5.74
C ALA A 106 -9.95 -0.05 7.04
N VAL A 107 -9.51 0.41 8.21
CA VAL A 107 -10.00 -0.08 9.51
C VAL A 107 -11.50 0.20 9.68
N GLY A 108 -12.28 -0.82 10.04
CA GLY A 108 -13.71 -0.71 10.29
C GLY A 108 -14.00 0.01 11.61
N SER A 109 -15.10 0.78 11.65
CA SER A 109 -15.49 1.58 12.83
C SER A 109 -15.81 0.73 14.06
N SER A 110 -16.24 -0.51 13.88
CA SER A 110 -16.55 -1.46 14.95
C SER A 110 -15.38 -2.39 15.30
N GLN A 111 -14.24 -2.28 14.62
CA GLN A 111 -13.09 -3.15 14.88
C GLN A 111 -12.21 -2.62 16.03
N ASN A 112 -11.62 -3.54 16.78
CA ASN A 112 -10.54 -3.20 17.70
C ASN A 112 -9.30 -2.76 16.90
N CYS A 113 -8.85 -1.52 17.12
CA CYS A 113 -7.71 -0.94 16.41
C CYS A 113 -6.36 -1.60 16.75
N SER A 114 -6.24 -2.30 17.89
CA SER A 114 -5.00 -2.94 18.32
C SER A 114 -4.49 -3.97 17.31
N PHE A 115 -5.39 -4.74 16.68
CA PHE A 115 -4.99 -5.78 15.73
C PHE A 115 -4.46 -5.18 14.40
N PRO A 116 -5.18 -4.28 13.70
CA PRO A 116 -4.62 -3.55 12.55
C PRO A 116 -3.31 -2.81 12.85
N VAL A 117 -3.21 -2.15 14.02
CA VAL A 117 -1.98 -1.41 14.40
C VAL A 117 -0.80 -2.36 14.62
N MET A 118 -1.02 -3.50 15.28
CA MET A 118 0.01 -4.53 15.44
C MET A 118 0.53 -5.01 14.08
N ILE A 119 -0.38 -5.28 13.13
CA ILE A 119 -0.02 -5.71 11.79
C ILE A 119 0.78 -4.63 11.07
N CYS A 120 0.35 -3.37 11.10
CA CYS A 120 1.11 -2.25 10.52
C CYS A 120 2.54 -2.14 11.10
N ASN A 121 2.69 -2.26 12.41
CA ASN A 121 4.00 -2.22 13.07
C ASN A 121 4.87 -3.41 12.67
N THR A 122 4.28 -4.61 12.56
CA THR A 122 4.97 -5.83 12.15
C THR A 122 5.47 -5.72 10.71
N VAL A 123 4.64 -5.19 9.81
CA VAL A 123 4.97 -4.95 8.42
C VAL A 123 6.11 -3.93 8.27
N MET A 124 6.06 -2.86 9.06
CA MET A 124 7.14 -1.88 9.12
C MET A 124 8.45 -2.51 9.61
N ALA A 125 8.38 -3.34 10.66
CA ALA A 125 9.54 -4.07 11.18
C ALA A 125 10.14 -5.03 10.15
N ALA A 126 9.32 -5.73 9.37
CA ALA A 126 9.78 -6.59 8.28
C ALA A 126 10.54 -5.81 7.21
N GLY A 127 10.06 -4.61 6.84
CA GLY A 127 10.76 -3.71 5.93
C GLY A 127 12.09 -3.19 6.50
N MET A 128 12.13 -2.84 7.78
CA MET A 128 13.36 -2.43 8.45
C MET A 128 14.39 -3.56 8.51
N ALA A 129 13.97 -4.79 8.82
CA ALA A 129 14.84 -5.96 8.84
C ALA A 129 15.45 -6.23 7.46
N HIS A 130 14.65 -6.11 6.39
CA HIS A 130 15.16 -6.23 5.03
C HIS A 130 16.20 -5.13 4.70
N LEU A 131 15.91 -3.87 5.04
CA LEU A 131 16.83 -2.77 4.82
C LEU A 131 18.14 -2.94 5.61
N ALA A 132 18.05 -3.39 6.87
CA ALA A 132 19.21 -3.68 7.70
C ALA A 132 20.08 -4.77 7.08
N GLY A 133 19.49 -5.87 6.61
CA GLY A 133 20.24 -6.94 5.93
C GLY A 133 20.95 -6.48 4.66
N LEU A 134 20.38 -5.53 3.90
CA LEU A 134 21.06 -4.93 2.75
C LEU A 134 22.29 -4.12 3.15
N ILE A 135 22.22 -3.40 4.27
CA ILE A 135 23.32 -2.57 4.80
C ILE A 135 24.41 -3.47 5.37
N GLU A 136 24.04 -4.47 6.17
CA GLU A 136 24.96 -5.48 6.72
C GLU A 136 25.65 -6.28 5.60
N GLY A 137 24.96 -6.50 4.49
CA GLY A 137 25.52 -7.09 3.26
C GLY A 137 26.47 -6.17 2.49
N GLY A 138 26.80 -4.99 3.01
CA GLY A 138 27.82 -4.09 2.46
C GLY A 138 27.30 -2.98 1.54
N LYS A 139 25.97 -2.83 1.36
CA LYS A 139 25.43 -1.68 0.61
C LYS A 139 25.46 -0.42 1.47
N SER A 140 25.73 0.73 0.83
CA SER A 140 25.51 2.02 1.47
C SER A 140 24.02 2.19 1.82
N LEU A 141 23.69 2.96 2.87
CA LEU A 141 22.29 3.27 3.21
C LEU A 141 21.51 3.82 2.01
N ARG A 142 22.16 4.67 1.21
CA ARG A 142 21.59 5.30 0.03
C ARG A 142 21.25 4.26 -1.04
N ASP A 143 22.18 3.37 -1.35
CA ASP A 143 21.98 2.34 -2.38
C ASP A 143 21.02 1.25 -1.91
N ALA A 144 21.00 0.94 -0.62
CA ALA A 144 20.03 0.04 -0.02
C ALA A 144 18.60 0.61 -0.16
N VAL A 145 18.39 1.88 0.21
CA VAL A 145 17.08 2.54 0.08
C VAL A 145 16.65 2.69 -1.39
N ALA A 146 17.55 3.09 -2.29
CA ALA A 146 17.27 3.17 -3.71
C ALA A 146 16.92 1.80 -4.31
N GLY A 147 17.64 0.74 -3.90
CA GLY A 147 17.35 -0.64 -4.28
C GLY A 147 15.95 -1.08 -3.85
N VAL A 148 15.56 -0.82 -2.60
CA VAL A 148 14.22 -1.13 -2.10
C VAL A 148 13.13 -0.39 -2.88
N TYR A 149 13.34 0.90 -3.19
CA TYR A 149 12.39 1.63 -4.02
C TYR A 149 12.28 1.06 -5.44
N LYS A 150 13.41 0.70 -6.06
CA LYS A 150 13.43 0.08 -7.39
C LYS A 150 12.71 -1.26 -7.43
N GLU A 151 12.89 -2.09 -6.39
CA GLU A 151 12.16 -3.37 -6.23
C GLU A 151 10.65 -3.16 -6.07
N THR A 152 10.25 -2.03 -5.48
CA THR A 152 8.83 -1.68 -5.27
C THR A 152 8.22 -1.06 -6.53
N ASP A 153 9.01 -0.31 -7.31
CA ASP A 153 8.57 0.40 -8.53
C ASP A 153 8.29 -0.53 -9.73
N ALA A 154 8.89 -1.72 -9.76
CA ALA A 154 8.65 -2.73 -10.80
C ALA A 154 7.16 -3.12 -10.96
N LEU A 155 6.35 -2.98 -9.89
CA LEU A 155 4.89 -3.17 -9.95
C LEU A 155 4.16 -1.92 -10.45
N ARG A 156 4.71 -0.74 -10.18
CA ARG A 156 4.16 0.57 -10.55
C ARG A 156 4.18 0.78 -12.07
N GLN A 157 5.23 0.32 -12.75
CA GLN A 157 5.33 0.38 -14.21
C GLN A 157 4.32 -0.53 -14.93
N LEU A 158 3.83 -1.58 -14.26
CA LEU A 158 2.72 -2.41 -14.74
C LEU A 158 1.36 -1.70 -14.59
N MET A 159 1.17 -0.96 -13.49
CA MET A 159 -0.05 -0.17 -13.27
C MET A 159 -0.08 1.14 -14.10
N GLY A 160 1.07 1.78 -14.36
CA GLY A 160 1.17 3.01 -15.16
C GLY A 160 0.90 2.81 -16.66
N ARG A 161 0.80 1.55 -17.11
CA ARG A 161 0.33 1.20 -18.46
C ARG A 161 -1.19 1.00 -18.53
N LEU A 162 -1.93 1.29 -17.45
CA LEU A 162 -3.39 1.26 -17.47
C LEU A 162 -3.91 2.25 -18.53
N PRO A 163 -4.68 1.77 -19.51
CA PRO A 163 -5.33 2.65 -20.46
C PRO A 163 -6.38 3.50 -19.73
N ALA A 164 -6.43 4.81 -19.99
CA ALA A 164 -7.32 5.75 -19.28
C ALA A 164 -8.82 5.62 -19.59
N SER A 165 -9.25 4.63 -20.38
CA SER A 165 -10.66 4.37 -20.64
C SER A 165 -11.12 3.11 -19.91
N LEU A 166 -12.24 3.21 -19.18
CA LEU A 166 -12.84 2.14 -18.36
C LEU A 166 -12.92 0.78 -19.07
N ALA A 167 -13.20 0.76 -20.37
CA ALA A 167 -13.30 -0.48 -21.15
C ALA A 167 -11.92 -1.10 -21.45
N HIS A 168 -10.91 -0.29 -21.76
CA HIS A 168 -9.55 -0.79 -21.97
C HIS A 168 -8.83 -1.08 -20.65
N GLU A 169 -9.17 -0.38 -19.58
CA GLU A 169 -8.72 -0.67 -18.21
C GLU A 169 -9.27 -2.03 -17.76
N ALA A 170 -10.57 -2.27 -17.94
CA ALA A 170 -11.19 -3.56 -17.65
C ALA A 170 -10.57 -4.69 -18.50
N GLY A 171 -10.32 -4.45 -19.78
CA GLY A 171 -9.61 -5.41 -20.65
C GLY A 171 -8.18 -5.67 -20.19
N TYR A 172 -7.40 -4.65 -19.86
CA TYR A 172 -6.04 -4.81 -19.37
C TYR A 172 -5.97 -5.56 -18.03
N LEU A 173 -6.89 -5.24 -17.12
CA LEU A 173 -7.03 -5.95 -15.84
C LEU A 173 -7.43 -7.41 -16.05
N CYS A 174 -8.37 -7.69 -16.95
CA CYS A 174 -8.86 -9.03 -17.24
C CYS A 174 -7.85 -9.88 -18.01
N ASP A 175 -7.15 -9.29 -18.98
CA ASP A 175 -6.36 -10.04 -19.96
C ASP A 175 -4.87 -10.05 -19.63
N THR A 176 -4.39 -9.12 -18.80
CA THR A 176 -2.95 -8.99 -18.48
C THR A 176 -2.67 -9.16 -17.00
N VAL A 177 -3.44 -8.49 -16.14
CA VAL A 177 -3.19 -8.53 -14.68
C VAL A 177 -3.77 -9.80 -14.06
N LYS A 178 -5.03 -10.13 -14.34
CA LYS A 178 -5.72 -11.31 -13.80
C LYS A 178 -4.98 -12.62 -14.12
N PRO A 179 -4.49 -12.91 -15.33
CA PRO A 179 -3.79 -14.18 -15.59
C PRO A 179 -2.48 -14.32 -14.80
N LYS A 180 -1.78 -13.20 -14.55
CA LYS A 180 -0.59 -13.19 -13.68
C LYS A 180 -0.95 -13.34 -12.21
N MET A 181 -2.06 -12.77 -11.78
CA MET A 181 -2.59 -12.99 -10.44
C MET A 181 -3.04 -14.45 -10.26
N ASP A 182 -3.68 -15.03 -11.26
CA ASP A 182 -4.11 -16.43 -11.28
C ASP A 182 -2.88 -17.38 -11.25
N GLU A 183 -1.78 -17.02 -11.90
CA GLU A 183 -0.52 -17.78 -11.86
C GLU A 183 0.09 -17.77 -10.45
N VAL A 184 0.13 -16.60 -9.79
CA VAL A 184 0.57 -16.46 -8.39
C VAL A 184 -0.40 -17.20 -7.45
N SER A 185 -1.71 -17.08 -7.65
CA SER A 185 -2.73 -17.80 -6.89
C SER A 185 -2.51 -19.30 -7.01
N ALA A 186 -2.26 -19.82 -8.22
CA ALA A 186 -2.01 -21.24 -8.42
C ALA A 186 -0.76 -21.75 -7.69
N HIS A 187 0.26 -20.92 -7.48
CA HIS A 187 1.40 -21.27 -6.62
C HIS A 187 1.02 -21.35 -5.15
N VAL A 188 0.15 -20.45 -4.69
CA VAL A 188 -0.36 -20.42 -3.31
C VAL A 188 -1.33 -21.58 -3.07
N ASP A 189 -2.26 -21.85 -3.98
CA ASP A 189 -3.24 -22.94 -3.90
C ASP A 189 -2.54 -24.31 -3.87
N ARG A 190 -1.46 -24.49 -4.64
CA ARG A 190 -0.62 -25.69 -4.58
C ARG A 190 0.11 -25.81 -3.24
N ALA A 191 0.57 -24.70 -2.67
CA ALA A 191 1.22 -24.71 -1.36
C ALA A 191 0.22 -25.01 -0.23
N GLU A 192 -1.00 -24.48 -0.33
CA GLU A 192 -2.11 -24.73 0.59
C GLU A 192 -2.46 -26.21 0.68
N GLY A 193 -2.54 -26.91 -0.45
CA GLY A 193 -2.78 -28.37 -0.49
C GLY A 193 -1.65 -29.24 0.07
N LEU A 194 -0.46 -28.67 0.31
CA LEU A 194 0.72 -29.37 0.82
C LEU A 194 1.02 -29.04 2.30
N MET A 195 0.37 -28.02 2.87
CA MET A 195 0.56 -27.63 4.27
C MET A 195 -0.49 -28.30 5.16
N GLN A 196 -0.06 -28.82 6.31
CA GLN A 196 -1.00 -29.34 7.33
C GLN A 196 -1.91 -28.21 7.82
N ARG A 197 -3.20 -28.51 7.99
CA ARG A 197 -4.24 -27.54 8.37
C ARG A 197 -3.95 -26.89 9.73
N GLU A 198 -3.28 -27.57 10.65
CA GLU A 198 -2.86 -26.99 11.93
C GLU A 198 -1.74 -25.94 11.81
N LEU A 199 -1.02 -25.92 10.68
CA LEU A 199 0.09 -25.01 10.39
C LEU A 199 -0.29 -23.87 9.42
N TYR A 200 -1.53 -23.86 8.93
CA TYR A 200 -2.06 -22.86 8.01
C TYR A 200 -2.95 -21.85 8.78
N PRO A 201 -2.45 -20.65 9.14
CA PRO A 201 -3.14 -19.74 10.04
C PRO A 201 -4.22 -18.87 9.36
N TYR A 202 -4.54 -19.13 8.09
CA TYR A 202 -5.51 -18.36 7.30
C TYR A 202 -6.70 -19.23 6.87
N HIS A 203 -7.86 -18.60 6.68
CA HIS A 203 -9.03 -19.29 6.13
C HIS A 203 -8.74 -19.61 4.66
N THR A 204 -9.06 -20.84 4.25
CA THR A 204 -8.93 -21.24 2.85
C THR A 204 -9.84 -20.38 1.97
N TYR A 205 -9.51 -20.23 0.69
CA TYR A 205 -10.36 -19.46 -0.24
C TYR A 205 -11.79 -20.03 -0.31
N GLU A 206 -11.90 -21.35 -0.24
CA GLU A 206 -13.17 -22.07 -0.12
C GLU A 206 -13.91 -21.74 1.18
N ALA A 207 -13.20 -21.68 2.32
CA ALA A 207 -13.79 -21.28 3.60
C ALA A 207 -14.25 -19.81 3.60
N LEU A 208 -13.55 -18.93 2.87
CA LEU A 208 -13.96 -17.53 2.73
C LEU A 208 -15.22 -17.38 1.86
N ILE A 209 -15.39 -18.21 0.84
CA ILE A 209 -16.52 -18.13 -0.11
C ILE A 209 -17.76 -18.87 0.40
N TYR A 210 -17.58 -20.00 1.11
CA TYR A 210 -18.68 -20.91 1.45
C TYR A 210 -19.02 -21.00 2.95
N SER A 211 -18.33 -20.27 3.84
CA SER A 211 -18.60 -20.31 5.30
C SER A 211 -19.95 -19.74 5.74
N HIS A 212 -20.75 -19.16 4.83
CA HIS A 212 -22.10 -18.67 5.11
C HIS A 212 -23.21 -19.71 4.88
N HIS A 213 -22.87 -20.95 4.53
CA HIS A 213 -23.83 -22.03 4.34
C HIS A 213 -23.62 -23.17 5.33
N HIS A 214 -23.73 -22.92 6.64
CA HIS A 214 -24.15 -23.89 7.66
C HIS A 214 -24.67 -23.16 8.90
#